data_AF-R9L2E5-F1
#
_entry.id   AF-R9L2E5-F1
#
_cell.length_a   1.000
_cell.length_b   1.000
_cell.length_c   1.000
_cell.angle_alpha   90.00
_cell.angle_beta   90.00
_cell.angle_gamma   90.00
#
_symmetry.space_group_name_H-M   'P 1'
#
loop_
_entity.id
_entity.type
_entity.pdbx_description
1 polymer ?
#
loop_
_entity_poly.entity_id
_entity_poly.type
_entity_poly.pdbx_seq_one_letter_code
_entity_poly.pdbx_strand_id
1 'polypeptide(L)'
;YFAWIKEIIASGKVLPKTETGKGLQYSINQEDYLKVFLTDGEVPIDDSASERALRNFTIGRKNWMTINTVRGAQASAVIYSITETARANSLNVYYYIKHLLTELPQLVGENGNTEQSMLEPLMPWSKTLPADCYSKRRD
;
A
#
# COMPACT_ATOMS: atom_id res chain seq x y z
N TYR A 1 5.63 16.48 21.45
CA TYR A 1 5.02 15.15 21.69
C TYR A 1 6.01 14.14 22.28
N PHE A 2 7.00 13.64 21.54
CA PHE A 2 7.91 12.60 22.05
C PHE A 2 8.71 12.99 23.31
N ALA A 3 9.16 14.25 23.40
CA ALA A 3 9.79 14.76 24.62
C ALA A 3 8.88 14.62 25.85
N TRP A 4 7.59 14.95 25.70
CA TRP A 4 6.58 14.81 26.73
C TRP A 4 6.32 13.34 27.11
N ILE A 5 6.29 12.41 26.15
CA ILE A 5 6.13 10.98 26.47
C ILE A 5 7.31 10.46 27.27
N LYS A 6 8.54 10.79 26.86
CA LYS A 6 9.77 10.37 27.57
C LYS A 6 9.76 10.87 29.01
N GLU A 7 9.30 12.11 29.24
CA GLU A 7 9.13 12.67 30.58
C GLU A 7 8.07 11.93 31.39
N ILE A 8 6.90 11.63 30.82
CA ILE A 8 5.82 10.89 31.50
C ILE A 8 6.31 9.50 31.95
N ILE A 9 7.02 8.78 31.08
CA ILE A 9 7.56 7.45 31.39
C ILE A 9 8.66 7.57 32.47
N ALA A 10 9.59 8.51 32.35
CA ALA A 10 10.65 8.73 33.32
C ALA A 10 10.12 9.15 34.71
N SER A 11 9.03 9.92 34.74
CA SER A 11 8.37 10.35 35.99
C SER A 11 7.60 9.25 36.71
N GLY A 12 7.45 8.06 36.10
CA GLY A 12 6.72 6.93 36.69
C GLY A 12 5.21 7.14 36.84
N LYS A 13 4.64 8.20 36.24
CA LYS A 13 3.19 8.49 36.30
C LYS A 13 2.34 7.42 35.64
N VAL A 14 2.91 6.67 34.69
CA VAL A 14 2.24 5.57 33.99
C VAL A 14 3.03 4.29 34.22
N LEU A 15 2.39 3.27 34.76
CA LEU A 15 3.00 1.95 34.95
C LEU A 15 3.23 1.27 33.59
N PRO A 16 4.44 0.73 33.32
CA PRO A 16 4.78 0.15 32.01
C PRO A 16 3.88 -1.00 31.55
N LYS A 17 3.33 -1.76 32.51
CA LYS A 17 2.48 -2.94 32.23
C LYS A 17 1.03 -2.60 31.89
N THR A 18 0.61 -1.35 32.06
CA THR A 18 -0.75 -0.91 31.70
C THR A 18 -0.89 -0.78 30.19
N GLU A 19 -2.12 -0.84 29.67
CA GLU A 19 -2.37 -0.62 28.23
C GLU A 19 -1.87 0.76 27.77
N THR A 20 -2.03 1.79 28.60
CA THR A 20 -1.46 3.13 28.35
C THR A 20 0.07 3.08 28.30
N GLY A 21 0.72 2.40 29.24
CA GLY A 21 2.17 2.25 29.28
C GLY A 21 2.72 1.54 28.05
N LYS A 22 2.06 0.46 27.62
CA LYS A 22 2.38 -0.27 26.38
C LYS A 22 2.22 0.61 25.15
N GLY A 23 1.13 1.38 25.05
CA GLY A 23 0.88 2.29 23.94
C GLY A 23 1.92 3.40 23.84
N LEU A 24 2.27 4.03 24.96
CA LEU A 24 3.33 5.06 25.01
C LEU A 24 4.69 4.48 24.62
N GLN A 25 5.03 3.30 25.14
CA GLN A 25 6.28 2.61 24.77
C GLN A 25 6.31 2.26 23.29
N TYR A 26 5.19 1.79 22.74
CA TYR A 26 5.05 1.53 21.31
C TYR A 26 5.31 2.80 20.50
N SER A 27 4.70 3.94 20.86
CA SER A 27 4.95 5.21 20.17
C SER A 27 6.43 5.62 20.19
N ILE A 28 7.14 5.45 21.32
CA ILE A 28 8.59 5.72 21.39
C ILE A 28 9.36 4.80 20.44
N ASN A 29 9.04 3.51 20.40
CA ASN A 29 9.71 2.57 19.50
C ASN A 29 9.52 2.92 18.02
N GLN A 30 8.49 3.71 17.69
CA GLN A 30 8.22 4.19 16.34
C GLN A 30 8.70 5.64 16.09
N GLU A 31 9.39 6.28 17.06
CA GLU A 31 9.76 7.69 16.97
C GLU A 31 10.57 8.03 15.73
N ASP A 32 11.52 7.17 15.35
CA ASP A 32 12.37 7.39 14.17
C ASP A 32 11.54 7.40 12.89
N TYR A 33 10.59 6.47 12.75
CA TYR A 33 9.69 6.39 11.60
C TYR A 33 8.68 7.54 11.56
N LEU A 34 8.10 7.90 12.70
CA LEU A 34 7.12 8.98 12.82
C LEU A 34 7.72 10.38 12.64
N LYS A 35 9.04 10.50 12.60
CA LYS A 35 9.77 11.75 12.37
C LYS A 35 10.37 11.88 10.97
N VAL A 36 10.25 10.87 10.11
CA VAL A 36 10.90 10.88 8.79
C VAL A 36 10.54 12.13 7.96
N PHE A 37 9.31 12.63 8.08
CA PHE A 37 8.86 13.87 7.41
C PHE A 37 9.67 15.13 7.80
N LEU A 38 10.39 15.12 8.92
CA LEU A 38 11.27 16.21 9.33
C LEU A 38 12.61 16.21 8.57
N THR A 39 12.99 15.06 8.03
CA THR A 39 14.26 14.86 7.31
C THR A 39 14.07 14.67 5.81
N ASP A 40 12.91 14.16 5.38
CA ASP A 40 12.56 13.90 3.99
C ASP A 40 11.28 14.67 3.63
N GLY A 41 11.41 15.64 2.72
CA GLY A 41 10.31 16.50 2.29
C GLY A 41 9.29 15.82 1.37
N GLU A 42 9.62 14.65 0.82
CA GLU A 42 8.69 13.85 0.00
C GLU A 42 7.72 13.03 0.87
N VAL A 43 8.04 12.87 2.17
CA VAL A 43 7.19 12.13 3.11
C VAL A 43 6.18 13.09 3.75
N PRO A 44 4.86 12.89 3.53
CA PRO A 44 3.86 13.74 4.15
C PRO A 44 3.83 13.56 5.67
N ILE A 45 3.42 14.61 6.38
CA ILE A 45 3.26 14.59 7.85
C ILE A 45 2.13 13.65 8.32
N ASP A 46 1.19 13.35 7.43
CA ASP A 46 0.01 12.54 7.71
C ASP A 46 -0.14 11.39 6.70
N ASP A 47 -0.89 10.36 7.10
CA ASP A 47 -1.15 9.16 6.29
C ASP A 47 -2.48 9.23 5.51
N SER A 48 -3.05 10.42 5.35
CA SER A 48 -4.41 10.56 4.78
C SER A 48 -4.51 9.98 3.36
N ALA A 49 -3.42 10.03 2.59
CA ALA A 49 -3.38 9.47 1.25
C ALA A 49 -3.52 7.93 1.27
N SER A 50 -2.75 7.25 2.11
CA SER A 50 -2.81 5.78 2.24
C SER A 50 -4.14 5.33 2.85
N GLU A 51 -4.64 6.02 3.87
CA GLU A 51 -5.95 5.72 4.46
C GLU A 51 -7.08 5.83 3.45
N ARG A 52 -7.06 6.88 2.60
CA ARG A 52 -8.04 7.03 1.49
C ARG A 52 -7.94 5.89 0.48
N ALA A 53 -6.74 5.44 0.13
CA ALA A 53 -6.55 4.31 -0.78
C ALA A 53 -7.11 3.00 -0.16
N LEU A 54 -6.84 2.76 1.12
CA LEU A 54 -7.32 1.58 1.85
C LEU A 54 -8.83 1.57 2.09
N ARG A 55 -9.46 2.74 2.19
CA ARG A 55 -10.90 2.87 2.45
C ARG A 55 -11.76 2.06 1.48
N ASN A 56 -11.41 2.03 0.20
CA ASN A 56 -12.15 1.27 -0.81
C ASN A 56 -12.13 -0.23 -0.51
N PHE A 57 -10.97 -0.77 -0.11
CA PHE A 57 -10.84 -2.15 0.33
C PHE A 57 -11.64 -2.42 1.61
N THR A 58 -11.57 -1.54 2.61
CA THR A 58 -12.30 -1.70 3.88
C THR A 58 -13.82 -1.73 3.66
N ILE A 59 -14.34 -0.85 2.80
CA ILE A 59 -15.77 -0.83 2.43
C ILE A 59 -16.12 -2.11 1.64
N GLY A 60 -15.28 -2.48 0.66
CA GLY A 60 -15.47 -3.68 -0.15
C GLY A 60 -15.52 -4.97 0.69
N ARG A 61 -14.64 -5.10 1.69
CA ARG A 61 -14.59 -6.25 2.61
C ARG A 61 -15.92 -6.51 3.31
N LYS A 62 -16.68 -5.47 3.65
CA LYS A 62 -18.01 -5.61 4.25
C LYS A 62 -19.02 -6.23 3.27
N ASN A 63 -18.82 -6.05 1.98
CA ASN A 63 -19.72 -6.53 0.92
C ASN A 63 -19.26 -7.88 0.33
N TRP A 64 -18.00 -8.27 0.51
CA TRP A 64 -17.46 -9.54 0.01
C TRP A 64 -17.69 -10.68 0.99
N MET A 65 -18.88 -11.26 0.94
CA MET A 65 -19.25 -12.44 1.73
C MET A 65 -18.43 -13.70 1.38
N THR A 66 -17.63 -13.67 0.30
CA THR A 66 -16.91 -14.82 -0.25
C THR A 66 -15.42 -14.88 0.11
N ILE A 67 -14.84 -13.81 0.65
CA ILE A 67 -13.42 -13.79 1.07
C ILE A 67 -13.34 -14.29 2.52
N ASN A 68 -13.58 -15.59 2.69
CA ASN A 68 -13.58 -16.26 4.00
C ASN A 68 -12.29 -17.03 4.30
N THR A 69 -11.27 -16.91 3.44
CA THR A 69 -10.00 -17.63 3.59
C THR A 69 -8.81 -16.68 3.55
N VAL A 70 -7.73 -17.04 4.26
CA VAL A 70 -6.46 -16.29 4.27
C VAL A 70 -5.91 -16.12 2.86
N ARG A 71 -5.99 -17.17 2.03
CA ARG A 71 -5.58 -17.12 0.62
C ARG A 71 -6.39 -16.12 -0.19
N GLY A 72 -7.72 -16.08 0.00
CA GLY A 72 -8.57 -15.10 -0.67
C GLY A 72 -8.25 -13.66 -0.24
N ALA A 73 -7.94 -13.44 1.04
CA ALA A 73 -7.53 -12.14 1.54
C ALA A 73 -6.19 -11.69 0.93
N GLN A 74 -5.22 -12.60 0.83
CA GLN A 74 -3.92 -12.34 0.19
C GLN A 74 -4.09 -12.01 -1.29
N ALA A 75 -4.85 -12.80 -2.05
CA ALA A 75 -5.11 -12.54 -3.46
C ALA A 75 -5.78 -11.18 -3.68
N SER A 76 -6.73 -10.83 -2.81
CA SER A 76 -7.41 -9.53 -2.85
C SER A 76 -6.42 -8.39 -2.59
N ALA A 77 -5.57 -8.51 -1.58
CA ALA A 77 -4.55 -7.50 -1.28
C ALA A 77 -3.60 -7.26 -2.45
N VAL A 78 -3.18 -8.32 -3.16
CA VAL A 78 -2.35 -8.21 -4.37
C VAL A 78 -3.07 -7.43 -5.46
N ILE A 79 -4.31 -7.80 -5.78
CA ILE A 79 -5.09 -7.11 -6.82
C ILE A 79 -5.28 -5.63 -6.46
N TYR A 80 -5.67 -5.34 -5.22
CA TYR A 80 -5.84 -3.95 -4.77
C TYR A 80 -4.56 -3.14 -4.89
N SER A 81 -3.42 -3.71 -4.47
CA SER A 81 -2.12 -3.05 -4.59
C SER A 81 -1.80 -2.69 -6.04
N ILE A 82 -2.03 -3.61 -6.98
CA ILE A 82 -1.82 -3.34 -8.42
C ILE A 82 -2.77 -2.23 -8.91
N THR A 83 -4.05 -2.29 -8.54
CA THR A 83 -5.04 -1.30 -8.97
C THR A 83 -4.79 0.10 -8.43
N GLU A 84 -4.41 0.22 -7.15
CA GLU A 84 -4.09 1.51 -6.54
C GLU A 84 -2.78 2.07 -7.09
N THR A 85 -1.78 1.22 -7.36
CA THR A 85 -0.54 1.65 -8.01
C THR A 85 -0.80 2.15 -9.43
N ALA A 86 -1.65 1.47 -10.20
CA ALA A 86 -2.06 1.93 -11.53
C ALA A 86 -2.78 3.28 -11.47
N ARG A 87 -3.67 3.48 -10.50
CA ARG A 87 -4.36 4.75 -10.28
C ARG A 87 -3.39 5.86 -9.87
N ALA A 88 -2.42 5.56 -9.01
CA ALA A 88 -1.38 6.51 -8.60
C ALA A 88 -0.51 6.97 -9.79
N ASN A 89 -0.32 6.10 -10.79
CA ASN A 89 0.36 6.42 -12.06
C ASN A 89 -0.59 7.00 -13.14
N SER A 90 -1.80 7.43 -12.76
CA SER A 90 -2.80 8.01 -13.67
C SER A 90 -3.24 7.10 -14.81
N LEU A 91 -3.22 5.79 -14.61
CA LEU A 91 -3.68 4.81 -15.60
C LEU A 91 -5.16 4.47 -15.45
N ASN A 92 -5.78 4.13 -16.58
CA ASN A 92 -7.05 3.43 -16.63
C ASN A 92 -6.88 1.99 -16.17
N VAL A 93 -7.32 1.72 -14.93
CA VAL A 93 -7.18 0.42 -14.27
C VAL A 93 -7.71 -0.74 -15.11
N TYR A 94 -8.82 -0.57 -15.83
CA TYR A 94 -9.39 -1.65 -16.64
C TYR A 94 -8.44 -2.05 -17.77
N TYR A 95 -7.99 -1.09 -18.57
CA TYR A 95 -7.11 -1.37 -19.71
C TYR A 95 -5.74 -1.84 -19.26
N TYR A 96 -5.23 -1.31 -18.14
CA TYR A 96 -3.97 -1.75 -17.58
C TYR A 96 -4.01 -3.21 -17.10
N ILE A 97 -5.04 -3.60 -16.33
CA ILE A 97 -5.21 -4.99 -15.90
C ILE A 97 -5.42 -5.91 -17.09
N LYS A 98 -6.19 -5.49 -18.09
CA LYS A 98 -6.36 -6.25 -19.35
C LYS A 98 -5.01 -6.47 -20.03
N HIS A 99 -4.19 -5.44 -20.16
CA HIS A 99 -2.86 -5.53 -20.76
C HIS A 99 -1.96 -6.48 -19.98
N LEU A 100 -1.86 -6.33 -18.65
CA LEU A 100 -1.09 -7.23 -17.79
C LEU A 100 -1.49 -8.69 -17.97
N LEU A 101 -2.79 -9.00 -17.91
CA LEU A 101 -3.28 -10.37 -18.07
C LEU A 101 -3.08 -10.94 -19.49
N THR A 102 -2.86 -10.08 -20.49
CA THR A 102 -2.59 -10.49 -21.87
C THR A 102 -1.09 -10.76 -22.10
N GLU A 103 -0.22 -9.91 -21.55
CA GLU A 103 1.23 -9.97 -21.81
C GLU A 103 1.98 -10.86 -20.81
N LEU A 104 1.60 -10.85 -19.52
CA LEU A 104 2.31 -11.63 -18.50
C LEU A 104 2.46 -13.12 -18.86
N PRO A 105 1.41 -13.82 -19.34
CA PRO A 105 1.55 -15.23 -19.72
C PRO A 105 2.57 -15.48 -20.82
N GLN A 106 2.89 -14.49 -21.66
CA GLN A 106 3.89 -14.61 -22.73
C GLN A 106 5.32 -14.49 -22.21
N LEU A 107 5.50 -13.85 -21.04
CA LEU A 107 6.81 -13.61 -20.41
C LEU A 107 7.15 -14.63 -19.32
N VAL A 108 6.17 -15.44 -18.91
CA VAL A 108 6.36 -16.50 -17.92
C VAL A 108 6.92 -17.74 -18.62
N GLY A 109 8.12 -18.17 -18.22
CA GLY A 109 8.71 -19.41 -18.72
C GLY A 109 7.94 -20.65 -18.27
N GLU A 110 8.25 -21.82 -18.85
CA GLU A 110 7.56 -23.09 -18.58
C GLU A 110 7.55 -23.50 -17.09
N ASN A 111 8.47 -22.97 -16.30
CA ASN A 111 8.62 -23.22 -14.86
C ASN A 111 7.90 -22.19 -13.97
N GLY A 112 7.19 -21.22 -14.54
CA GLY A 112 6.52 -20.15 -13.79
C GLY A 112 7.44 -19.01 -13.36
N ASN A 113 8.71 -19.01 -13.75
CA ASN A 113 9.66 -17.95 -13.42
C ASN A 113 9.73 -16.91 -14.54
N THR A 114 9.95 -15.66 -14.13
CA THR A 114 10.18 -14.53 -15.04
C THR A 114 11.31 -13.68 -14.49
N GLU A 115 12.22 -13.25 -15.35
CA GLU A 115 13.26 -12.30 -14.97
C GLU A 115 12.66 -10.93 -14.69
N GLN A 116 13.07 -10.29 -13.59
CA GLN A 116 12.51 -9.00 -13.17
C GLN A 116 12.66 -7.90 -14.23
N SER A 117 13.77 -7.93 -14.99
CA SER A 117 14.04 -7.01 -16.11
C SER A 117 12.96 -7.09 -17.20
N MET A 118 12.40 -8.27 -17.45
CA MET A 118 11.36 -8.50 -18.45
C MET A 118 10.01 -7.89 -18.04
N LEU A 119 9.82 -7.59 -16.75
CA LEU A 119 8.59 -7.00 -16.24
C LEU A 119 8.58 -5.47 -16.34
N GLU A 120 9.74 -4.82 -16.52
CA GLU A 120 9.85 -3.36 -16.56
C GLU A 120 8.91 -2.71 -17.60
N PRO A 121 8.75 -3.24 -18.83
CA PRO A 121 7.82 -2.68 -19.82
C PRO A 121 6.35 -2.73 -19.38
N LEU A 122 6.01 -3.64 -18.46
CA LEU A 122 4.66 -3.83 -17.91
C LEU A 122 4.39 -3.00 -16.67
N MET A 123 5.40 -2.37 -16.09
CA MET A 123 5.24 -1.58 -14.87
C MET A 123 4.34 -0.35 -15.11
N PRO A 124 3.63 0.13 -14.08
CA PRO A 124 2.65 1.21 -14.26
C PRO A 124 3.29 2.57 -14.58
N TRP A 125 4.59 2.74 -14.32
CA TRP A 125 5.39 3.90 -14.72
C TRP A 125 6.06 3.73 -16.10
N SER A 126 5.89 2.58 -16.74
CA SER A 126 6.48 2.31 -18.05
C SER A 126 5.90 3.26 -19.11
N LYS A 127 6.78 3.77 -19.99
CA LYS A 127 6.39 4.62 -21.12
C LYS A 127 5.94 3.82 -22.34
N THR A 128 6.10 2.50 -22.33
CA THR A 128 5.78 1.61 -23.46
C THR A 128 4.36 1.02 -23.36
N LEU A 129 3.58 1.41 -22.35
CA LEU A 129 2.22 0.92 -22.18
C LEU A 129 1.32 1.36 -23.35
N PRO A 130 0.30 0.55 -23.72
CA PRO A 130 -0.65 0.91 -24.75
C PRO A 130 -1.35 2.25 -24.47
N ALA A 131 -1.61 3.04 -25.52
CA ALA A 131 -2.27 4.35 -25.41
C ALA A 131 -3.61 4.29 -24.64
N ASP A 132 -4.36 3.19 -24.79
CA ASP A 132 -5.62 2.95 -24.09
C ASP A 132 -5.47 2.93 -22.56
N CYS A 133 -4.29 2.55 -22.04
CA CYS A 133 -4.01 2.59 -20.61
C CYS A 133 -4.00 4.01 -20.05
N TYR A 134 -3.78 5.03 -20.89
CA TYR A 134 -3.85 6.44 -20.49
C TYR A 134 -5.20 7.08 -20.82
N SER A 135 -6.17 6.30 -21.31
CA SER A 135 -7.50 6.80 -21.63
C SER A 135 -8.22 7.30 -20.39
N LYS A 136 -8.87 8.48 -20.50
CA LYS A 136 -9.73 8.96 -19.43
C LYS A 136 -10.90 8.00 -19.27
N ARG A 137 -11.24 7.69 -18.02
CA ARG A 137 -12.47 6.95 -17.69
C ARG A 137 -13.64 7.72 -18.32
N ARG A 138 -14.50 7.05 -19.07
CA ARG A 138 -15.80 7.63 -19.45
C ARG A 138 -16.61 7.73 -18.15
N ASP A 139 -16.90 8.94 -17.73
CA ASP A 139 -17.77 9.24 -16.59
C ASP A 139 -19.21 8.76 -16.86
#